data_AF-A0A954YPL6-F1
#
_entry.id   AF-A0A954YPL6-F1
#
_cell.length_a   1.000
_cell.length_b   1.000
_cell.length_c   1.000
_cell.angle_alpha   90.00
_cell.angle_beta   90.00
_cell.angle_gamma   90.00
#
_symmetry.space_group_name_H-M   'P 1'
#
loop_
_entity.id
_entity.type
_entity.pdbx_description
1 polymer ?
#
loop_
_entity_poly.entity_id
_entity_poly.type
_entity_poly.pdbx_seq_one_letter_code
_entity_poly.pdbx_strand_id
1 'polypeptide(L)'
;RRILMLGDSFLENLEVDFHDVYHKILEQRLCQETGSDIEVVAIGSQGYSTAQELLAFRRYREVVAPDVVITIFYTGNDFEDNARKQFAYLNDDRKLCFSENRPSTWNVQKQTFKRWLYESSHLVFLLKNRIESWGGLTIEDPAKAIANDGEGYREQMTRQLLAAMRDEVQSSGVRFGVVVMPSRDELLAGDRRLIELAISYCREWGITHVDLSQGLRSEDYFEHDVHLTRDGHVKVAQLLRAFLLAEFPRELGTSSETSAAE
;
A
#
# COMPACT_ATOMS: atom_id res chain seq x y z
N ARG A 1 -7.61 6.44 19.91
CA ARG A 1 -6.92 7.09 18.76
C ARG A 1 -6.76 6.06 17.68
N ARG A 2 -6.94 6.40 16.40
CA ARG A 2 -6.96 5.42 15.31
C ARG A 2 -6.05 5.79 14.17
N ILE A 3 -5.28 4.80 13.74
CA ILE A 3 -4.47 4.86 12.53
C ILE A 3 -5.10 3.94 11.51
N LEU A 4 -5.52 4.48 10.36
CA LEU A 4 -5.94 3.68 9.23
C LEU A 4 -4.75 3.48 8.30
N MET A 5 -4.28 2.25 8.18
CA MET A 5 -3.27 1.86 7.21
C MET A 5 -3.95 1.30 5.95
N LEU A 6 -3.51 1.75 4.79
CA LEU A 6 -3.96 1.33 3.47
C LEU A 6 -2.75 0.80 2.69
N GLY A 7 -2.95 -0.23 1.88
CA GLY A 7 -1.89 -0.80 1.06
C GLY A 7 -2.32 -2.07 0.34
N ASP A 8 -1.35 -2.84 -0.12
CA ASP A 8 -1.53 -4.04 -0.92
C ASP A 8 -1.25 -5.34 -0.12
N SER A 9 -0.62 -6.35 -0.75
CA SER A 9 -0.25 -7.59 -0.07
C SER A 9 0.70 -7.37 1.11
N PHE A 10 1.53 -6.33 1.09
CA PHE A 10 2.39 -5.98 2.23
C PHE A 10 1.61 -5.53 3.45
N LEU A 11 0.33 -5.21 3.32
CA LEU A 11 -0.53 -4.95 4.47
C LEU A 11 -1.41 -6.17 4.82
N GLU A 12 -1.72 -7.04 3.85
CA GLU A 12 -2.46 -8.30 4.05
C GLU A 12 -1.65 -9.36 4.83
N ASN A 13 -0.32 -9.42 4.65
CA ASN A 13 0.65 -10.15 5.48
C ASN A 13 0.26 -11.59 5.86
N LEU A 14 0.03 -12.44 4.86
CA LEU A 14 -0.40 -13.83 5.07
C LEU A 14 0.75 -14.79 5.46
N GLU A 15 2.01 -14.36 5.37
CA GLU A 15 3.18 -15.23 5.59
C GLU A 15 3.56 -15.42 7.06
N VAL A 16 3.04 -14.59 7.96
CA VAL A 16 3.36 -14.63 9.40
C VAL A 16 2.10 -14.66 10.26
N ASP A 17 2.23 -15.15 11.50
CA ASP A 17 1.12 -15.12 12.46
C ASP A 17 0.61 -13.68 12.66
N PHE A 18 -0.70 -13.53 12.85
CA PHE A 18 -1.35 -12.21 12.99
C PHE A 18 -0.77 -11.33 14.11
N HIS A 19 -0.15 -11.92 15.14
CA HIS A 19 0.49 -11.15 16.21
C HIS A 19 1.89 -10.64 15.83
N ASP A 20 2.49 -11.18 14.77
CA ASP A 20 3.84 -10.85 14.29
C ASP A 20 3.83 -9.89 13.10
N VAL A 21 2.65 -9.55 12.56
CA VAL A 21 2.54 -8.55 11.49
C VAL A 21 2.90 -7.16 12.01
N TYR A 22 3.61 -6.37 11.18
CA TYR A 22 4.19 -5.10 11.62
C TYR A 22 3.17 -4.11 12.17
N HIS A 23 1.92 -4.12 11.67
CA HIS A 23 0.90 -3.17 12.12
C HIS A 23 0.37 -3.52 13.52
N LYS A 24 0.39 -4.79 13.93
CA LYS A 24 0.08 -5.20 15.31
C LYS A 24 1.26 -4.99 16.26
N ILE A 25 2.48 -5.24 15.81
CA ILE A 25 3.68 -4.87 16.57
C ILE A 25 3.72 -3.35 16.80
N LEU A 26 3.38 -2.57 15.77
CA LEU A 26 3.32 -1.11 15.81
C LEU A 26 2.27 -0.62 16.82
N GLU A 27 1.04 -1.15 16.76
CA GLU A 27 -0.04 -0.85 17.72
C GLU A 27 0.42 -1.02 19.17
N GLN A 28 0.97 -2.20 19.49
CA GLN A 28 1.45 -2.51 20.84
C GLN A 28 2.54 -1.54 21.31
N ARG A 29 3.52 -1.25 20.44
CA ARG A 29 4.63 -0.35 20.77
C ARG A 29 4.17 1.08 20.97
N LEU A 30 3.26 1.58 20.13
CA LEU A 30 2.70 2.92 20.27
C LEU A 30 1.88 3.05 21.55
N CYS A 31 1.04 2.06 21.88
CA CYS A 31 0.30 2.08 23.16
C CYS A 31 1.24 2.11 24.38
N GLN A 32 2.30 1.30 24.36
CA GLN A 32 3.29 1.25 25.45
C GLN A 32 4.04 2.58 25.61
N GLU A 33 4.44 3.21 24.52
CA GLU A 33 5.30 4.40 24.54
C GLU A 33 4.51 5.69 24.79
N THR A 34 3.28 5.78 24.27
CA THR A 34 2.44 6.98 24.40
C THR A 34 1.53 6.92 25.63
N GLY A 35 1.28 5.74 26.19
CA GLY A 35 0.25 5.51 27.20
C GLY A 35 -1.19 5.73 26.69
N SER A 36 -1.38 6.01 25.40
CA SER A 36 -2.68 6.21 24.78
C SER A 36 -3.25 4.89 24.24
N ASP A 37 -4.57 4.78 24.24
CA ASP A 37 -5.29 3.70 23.56
C ASP A 37 -5.29 3.95 22.05
N ILE A 38 -4.35 3.31 21.35
CA ILE A 38 -4.14 3.41 19.90
C ILE A 38 -4.60 2.11 19.25
N GLU A 39 -5.45 2.23 18.24
CA GLU A 39 -5.92 1.14 17.41
C GLU A 39 -5.39 1.34 15.98
N VAL A 40 -4.72 0.32 15.43
CA VAL A 40 -4.21 0.30 14.06
C VAL A 40 -5.12 -0.59 13.23
N VAL A 41 -5.92 0.05 12.38
CA VAL A 41 -6.82 -0.62 11.43
C VAL A 41 -6.10 -0.73 10.09
N ALA A 42 -5.80 -1.96 9.68
CA ALA A 42 -5.14 -2.26 8.41
C ALA A 42 -6.17 -2.72 7.38
N ILE A 43 -6.22 -2.04 6.22
CA ILE A 43 -7.03 -2.45 5.07
C ILE A 43 -6.10 -2.58 3.86
N GLY A 44 -5.69 -3.81 3.57
CA GLY A 44 -4.96 -4.12 2.35
C GLY A 44 -5.43 -5.44 1.74
N SER A 45 -5.22 -5.57 0.45
CA SER A 45 -5.41 -6.84 -0.26
C SER A 45 -4.45 -6.93 -1.42
N GLN A 46 -4.04 -8.15 -1.74
CA GLN A 46 -3.12 -8.46 -2.81
C GLN A 46 -3.49 -7.76 -4.13
N GLY A 47 -2.55 -6.98 -4.65
CA GLY A 47 -2.70 -6.25 -5.91
C GLY A 47 -3.65 -5.05 -5.84
N TYR A 48 -3.87 -4.48 -4.65
CA TYR A 48 -4.51 -3.16 -4.55
C TYR A 48 -3.64 -2.09 -5.21
N SER A 49 -4.23 -1.38 -6.16
CA SER A 49 -3.71 -0.10 -6.63
C SER A 49 -4.02 1.03 -5.64
N THR A 50 -3.30 2.14 -5.73
CA THR A 50 -3.59 3.37 -4.95
C THR A 50 -5.02 3.87 -5.19
N ALA A 51 -5.60 3.58 -6.37
CA ALA A 51 -7.01 3.86 -6.66
C ALA A 51 -7.96 3.04 -5.77
N GLN A 52 -7.66 1.76 -5.53
CA GLN A 52 -8.45 0.90 -4.64
C GLN A 52 -8.30 1.31 -3.18
N GLU A 53 -7.11 1.69 -2.75
CA GLU A 53 -6.90 2.26 -1.42
C GLU A 53 -7.76 3.52 -1.19
N LEU A 54 -7.81 4.42 -2.17
CA LEU A 54 -8.64 5.64 -2.06
C LEU A 54 -10.14 5.31 -2.02
N LEU A 55 -10.58 4.28 -2.75
CA LEU A 55 -11.95 3.77 -2.65
C LEU A 55 -12.22 3.10 -1.28
N ALA A 56 -11.22 2.42 -0.70
CA ALA A 56 -11.32 1.86 0.64
C ALA A 56 -11.43 2.98 1.69
N PHE A 57 -10.60 4.04 1.58
CA PHE A 57 -10.72 5.22 2.44
C PHE A 57 -12.14 5.81 2.39
N ARG A 58 -12.67 6.08 1.19
CA ARG A 58 -14.05 6.56 0.99
C ARG A 58 -15.08 5.69 1.69
N ARG A 59 -14.90 4.37 1.61
CA ARG A 59 -15.86 3.39 2.11
C ARG A 59 -15.86 3.28 3.64
N TYR A 60 -14.68 3.41 4.26
CA TYR A 60 -14.46 3.06 5.66
C TYR A 60 -14.13 4.25 6.57
N ARG A 61 -13.84 5.45 6.04
CA ARG A 61 -13.43 6.61 6.86
C ARG A 61 -14.42 6.97 7.97
N GLU A 62 -15.72 6.88 7.73
CA GLU A 62 -16.76 7.19 8.73
C GLU A 62 -16.87 6.11 9.81
N VAL A 63 -16.62 4.85 9.42
CA VAL A 63 -16.71 3.70 10.34
C VAL A 63 -15.49 3.62 11.23
N VAL A 64 -14.31 3.82 10.64
CA VAL A 64 -13.04 3.80 11.37
C VAL A 64 -12.86 5.10 12.17
N ALA A 65 -13.23 6.25 11.59
CA ALA A 65 -12.95 7.58 12.14
C ALA A 65 -11.46 7.73 12.53
N PRO A 66 -10.53 7.64 11.55
CA PRO A 66 -9.09 7.70 11.83
C PRO A 66 -8.63 9.11 12.18
N ASP A 67 -7.65 9.20 13.08
CA ASP A 67 -6.90 10.43 13.37
C ASP A 67 -5.74 10.61 12.37
N VAL A 68 -5.19 9.49 11.87
CA VAL A 68 -4.11 9.43 10.86
C VAL A 68 -4.45 8.38 9.82
N VAL A 69 -4.22 8.68 8.54
CA VAL A 69 -4.21 7.71 7.45
C VAL A 69 -2.79 7.57 6.92
N ILE A 70 -2.34 6.32 6.77
CA ILE A 70 -1.04 5.98 6.21
C ILE A 70 -1.24 5.07 5.00
N THR A 71 -0.75 5.47 3.83
CA THR A 71 -0.63 4.56 2.67
C THR A 71 0.75 3.93 2.64
N ILE A 72 0.81 2.61 2.54
CA ILE A 72 2.03 1.86 2.23
C ILE A 72 2.14 1.78 0.72
N PHE A 73 3.03 2.58 0.14
CA PHE A 73 3.31 2.58 -1.29
C PHE A 73 4.47 1.61 -1.58
N TYR A 74 4.17 0.45 -2.16
CA TYR A 74 5.15 -0.57 -2.51
C TYR A 74 5.67 -0.37 -3.93
N THR A 75 6.96 -0.01 -4.06
CA THR A 75 7.57 0.33 -5.36
C THR A 75 7.64 -0.86 -6.33
N GLY A 76 7.56 -2.09 -5.82
CA GLY A 76 7.65 -3.31 -6.61
C GLY A 76 6.48 -3.56 -7.56
N ASN A 77 5.28 -3.04 -7.27
CA ASN A 77 4.08 -3.27 -8.08
C ASN A 77 3.14 -2.06 -8.17
N ASP A 78 3.06 -1.14 -7.20
CA ASP A 78 2.00 -0.10 -7.17
C ASP A 78 2.00 0.77 -8.43
N PHE A 79 3.19 1.06 -8.91
CA PHE A 79 3.45 1.74 -10.17
C PHE A 79 2.76 1.04 -11.36
N GLU A 80 2.88 -0.28 -11.46
CA GLU A 80 2.24 -1.09 -12.50
C GLU A 80 0.74 -1.29 -12.22
N ASP A 81 0.37 -1.50 -10.97
CA ASP A 81 -1.02 -1.72 -10.55
C ASP A 81 -1.89 -0.48 -10.84
N ASN A 82 -1.34 0.72 -10.61
CA ASN A 82 -1.97 1.99 -10.96
C ASN A 82 -2.20 2.12 -12.49
N ALA A 83 -1.35 1.54 -13.32
CA ALA A 83 -1.46 1.63 -14.78
C ALA A 83 -2.55 0.72 -15.38
N ARG A 84 -3.12 -0.24 -14.64
CA ARG A 84 -4.06 -1.25 -15.16
C ARG A 84 -5.45 -0.72 -15.57
N LYS A 85 -5.73 0.57 -15.37
CA LYS A 85 -7.00 1.29 -15.66
C LYS A 85 -8.29 0.62 -15.18
N GLN A 86 -8.23 -0.26 -14.20
CA GLN A 86 -9.40 -1.02 -13.73
C GLN A 86 -10.35 -0.16 -12.88
N PHE A 87 -9.78 0.65 -11.99
CA PHE A 87 -10.53 1.46 -11.00
C PHE A 87 -10.38 2.96 -11.23
N ALA A 88 -9.27 3.39 -11.83
CA ALA A 88 -9.04 4.78 -12.21
C ALA A 88 -8.26 4.84 -13.52
N TYR A 89 -8.48 5.89 -14.31
CA TYR A 89 -7.83 6.14 -15.58
C TYR A 89 -7.62 7.64 -15.78
N LEU A 90 -6.70 8.03 -16.66
CA LEU A 90 -6.57 9.41 -17.09
C LEU A 90 -7.42 9.61 -18.35
N ASN A 91 -8.27 10.63 -18.36
CA ASN A 91 -9.03 11.00 -19.56
C ASN A 91 -8.13 11.67 -20.61
N ASP A 92 -8.70 12.07 -21.75
CA ASP A 92 -7.95 12.72 -22.85
C ASP A 92 -7.25 14.02 -22.42
N ASP A 93 -7.80 14.73 -21.43
CA ASP A 93 -7.19 15.92 -20.80
C ASP A 93 -6.13 15.57 -19.74
N ARG A 94 -5.76 14.29 -19.62
CA ARG A 94 -4.86 13.73 -18.61
C ARG A 94 -5.31 13.96 -17.17
N LYS A 95 -6.61 14.09 -16.93
CA LYS A 95 -7.18 14.23 -15.59
C LYS A 95 -7.59 12.86 -15.04
N LEU A 96 -7.27 12.64 -13.77
CA LEU A 96 -7.69 11.45 -13.04
C LEU A 96 -9.22 11.32 -13.00
N CYS A 97 -9.71 10.16 -13.45
CA CYS A 97 -11.11 9.76 -13.43
C CYS A 97 -11.24 8.39 -12.76
N PHE A 98 -12.31 8.17 -12.00
CA PHE A 98 -12.63 6.87 -11.42
C PHE A 98 -13.60 6.12 -12.33
N SER A 99 -13.37 4.83 -12.51
CA SER A 99 -14.30 3.96 -13.23
C SER A 99 -15.53 3.72 -12.36
N GLU A 100 -16.72 3.98 -12.89
CA GLU A 100 -17.99 3.65 -12.22
C GLU A 100 -18.30 2.15 -12.19
N ASN A 101 -17.35 1.28 -12.57
CA ASN A 101 -17.51 -0.16 -12.65
C ASN A 101 -17.98 -0.75 -11.31
N ARG A 102 -19.31 -0.81 -11.12
CA ARG A 102 -19.95 -1.77 -10.22
C ARG A 102 -19.62 -3.14 -10.79
N PRO A 103 -18.84 -3.99 -10.10
CA PRO A 103 -18.68 -5.36 -10.54
C PRO A 103 -20.06 -5.96 -10.69
N SER A 104 -20.41 -6.47 -11.88
CA SER A 104 -21.63 -7.28 -11.98
C SER A 104 -21.46 -8.46 -11.00
N THR A 105 -22.53 -8.83 -10.29
CA THR A 105 -22.51 -9.94 -9.32
C THR A 105 -21.94 -11.23 -9.91
N TRP A 106 -22.10 -11.41 -11.23
CA TRP A 106 -21.52 -12.49 -12.02
C TRP A 106 -19.98 -12.49 -12.05
N ASN A 107 -19.35 -11.33 -12.25
CA ASN A 107 -17.89 -11.22 -12.28
C ASN A 107 -17.27 -11.42 -10.89
N VAL A 108 -17.95 -11.00 -9.83
CA VAL A 108 -17.52 -11.27 -8.44
C VAL A 108 -17.54 -12.78 -8.17
N GLN A 109 -18.65 -13.47 -8.46
CA GLN A 109 -18.76 -14.92 -8.28
C GLN A 109 -17.72 -15.69 -9.10
N LYS A 110 -17.44 -15.26 -10.33
CA LYS A 110 -16.42 -15.87 -11.18
C LYS A 110 -15.02 -15.65 -10.63
N GLN A 111 -14.70 -14.46 -10.10
CA GLN A 111 -13.41 -14.19 -9.46
C GLN A 111 -13.25 -14.95 -8.15
N THR A 112 -14.30 -15.04 -7.32
CA THR A 112 -14.31 -15.84 -6.08
C THR A 112 -14.15 -17.32 -6.38
N PHE A 113 -14.82 -17.85 -7.42
CA PHE A 113 -14.65 -19.24 -7.84
C PHE A 113 -13.27 -19.51 -8.44
N LYS A 114 -12.73 -18.57 -9.23
CA LYS A 114 -11.37 -18.67 -9.78
C LYS A 114 -10.32 -18.63 -8.66
N ARG A 115 -10.49 -17.76 -7.66
CA ARG A 115 -9.67 -17.68 -6.45
C ARG A 115 -9.78 -18.96 -5.62
N TRP A 116 -10.99 -19.48 -5.41
CA TRP A 116 -11.22 -20.78 -4.77
C TRP A 116 -10.52 -21.93 -5.51
N LEU A 117 -10.56 -21.96 -6.86
CA LEU A 117 -9.83 -22.95 -7.65
C LEU A 117 -8.32 -22.82 -7.53
N TYR A 118 -7.79 -21.60 -7.43
CA TYR A 118 -6.36 -21.37 -7.21
C TYR A 118 -5.91 -21.76 -5.80
N GLU A 119 -6.70 -21.41 -4.78
CA GLU A 119 -6.42 -21.71 -3.37
C GLU A 119 -6.64 -23.20 -3.04
N SER A 120 -7.62 -23.85 -3.69
CA SER A 120 -8.01 -25.23 -3.37
C SER A 120 -7.36 -26.28 -4.26
N SER A 121 -6.57 -25.89 -5.28
CA SER A 121 -6.06 -26.84 -6.26
C SER A 121 -4.62 -26.56 -6.70
N HIS A 122 -3.68 -27.18 -5.99
CA HIS A 122 -2.26 -27.22 -6.39
C HIS A 122 -2.04 -27.79 -7.80
N LEU A 123 -2.97 -28.60 -8.31
CA LEU A 123 -2.93 -29.13 -9.68
C LEU A 123 -3.15 -28.03 -10.73
N VAL A 124 -4.05 -27.07 -10.48
CA VAL A 124 -4.32 -25.92 -11.38
C VAL A 124 -3.17 -24.93 -11.34
N PHE A 125 -2.58 -24.70 -10.16
CA PHE A 125 -1.34 -23.92 -10.00
C PHE A 125 -0.16 -24.56 -10.75
N LEU A 126 0.05 -25.87 -10.60
CA LEU A 126 1.09 -26.62 -11.31
C LEU A 126 0.85 -26.67 -12.83
N LEU A 127 -0.40 -26.81 -13.29
CA LEU A 127 -0.72 -26.76 -14.71
C LEU A 127 -0.46 -25.37 -15.31
N LYS A 128 -0.80 -24.29 -14.59
CA LYS A 128 -0.54 -22.91 -15.03
C LYS A 128 0.97 -22.69 -15.21
N ASN A 129 1.76 -23.03 -14.19
CA ASN A 129 3.21 -22.83 -14.22
C ASN A 129 3.91 -23.75 -15.25
N ARG A 130 3.34 -24.92 -15.57
CA ARG A 130 3.84 -25.78 -16.66
C ARG A 130 3.41 -25.34 -18.05
N ILE A 131 2.19 -24.83 -18.23
CA ILE A 131 1.69 -24.38 -19.54
C ILE A 131 2.39 -23.09 -19.97
N GLU A 132 2.64 -22.16 -19.04
CA GLU A 132 3.45 -20.96 -19.31
C GLU A 132 4.90 -21.33 -19.72
N SER A 133 5.43 -22.46 -19.25
CA SER A 133 6.78 -22.94 -19.60
C SER A 133 6.88 -23.70 -20.93
N TRP A 134 5.77 -24.15 -21.55
CA TRP A 134 5.78 -25.05 -22.72
C TRP A 134 5.18 -24.49 -24.02
N GLY A 135 4.75 -23.23 -24.05
CA GLY A 135 4.59 -22.54 -25.33
C GLY A 135 3.57 -21.42 -25.27
N GLY A 136 4.05 -20.19 -25.47
CA GLY A 136 3.52 -19.19 -26.41
C GLY A 136 2.04 -18.80 -26.37
N LEU A 137 1.25 -19.30 -25.42
CA LEU A 137 -0.13 -18.92 -25.18
C LEU A 137 -0.12 -17.94 -24.01
N THR A 138 0.28 -16.70 -24.32
CA THR A 138 -0.20 -15.56 -23.56
C THR A 138 -1.72 -15.60 -23.64
N ILE A 139 -2.38 -15.96 -22.54
CA ILE A 139 -3.68 -15.37 -22.27
C ILE A 139 -3.38 -13.88 -22.26
N GLU A 140 -3.76 -13.17 -23.32
CA GLU A 140 -3.72 -11.71 -23.31
C GLU A 140 -4.54 -11.29 -22.10
N ASP A 141 -3.83 -10.91 -21.04
CA ASP A 141 -4.46 -10.22 -19.94
C ASP A 141 -4.87 -8.86 -20.52
N PRO A 142 -6.16 -8.55 -20.65
CA PRO A 142 -6.57 -7.23 -21.11
C PRO A 142 -5.95 -6.12 -20.23
N ALA A 143 -5.57 -6.40 -18.98
CA ALA A 143 -4.80 -5.48 -18.15
C ALA A 143 -3.37 -5.22 -18.65
N LYS A 144 -2.71 -6.20 -19.29
CA LYS A 144 -1.40 -6.03 -19.94
C LYS A 144 -1.49 -5.28 -21.26
N ALA A 145 -2.57 -5.45 -22.03
CA ALA A 145 -2.78 -4.68 -23.26
C ALA A 145 -3.08 -3.19 -22.99
N ILE A 146 -3.65 -2.88 -21.82
CA ILE A 146 -3.94 -1.51 -21.36
C ILE A 146 -2.69 -0.78 -20.81
N ALA A 147 -1.67 -1.52 -20.37
CA ALA A 147 -0.42 -0.99 -19.82
C ALA A 147 0.55 -0.41 -20.88
N ASN A 148 0.21 -0.48 -22.18
CA ASN A 148 1.08 -0.07 -23.29
C ASN A 148 1.20 1.45 -23.53
N ASP A 149 0.64 2.31 -22.67
CA ASP A 149 0.73 3.79 -22.83
C ASP A 149 2.09 4.38 -22.42
N GLY A 150 3.10 3.55 -22.20
CA GLY A 150 4.49 3.97 -22.00
C GLY A 150 4.82 4.41 -20.58
N GLU A 151 6.13 4.48 -20.31
CA GLU A 151 6.74 4.77 -19.01
C GLU A 151 6.13 6.03 -18.33
N GLY A 152 5.68 7.02 -19.13
CA GLY A 152 5.06 8.25 -18.62
C GLY A 152 3.60 8.14 -18.15
N TYR A 153 2.79 7.19 -18.64
CA TYR A 153 1.39 7.07 -18.20
C TYR A 153 1.30 6.59 -16.77
N ARG A 154 2.04 5.51 -16.46
CA ARG A 154 2.20 4.96 -15.11
C ARG A 154 2.59 6.06 -14.11
N GLU A 155 3.63 6.81 -14.45
CA GLU A 155 4.18 7.87 -13.60
C GLU A 155 3.15 8.96 -13.35
N GLN A 156 2.50 9.44 -14.41
CA GLN A 156 1.48 10.46 -14.31
C GLN A 156 0.25 9.98 -13.51
N MET A 157 -0.13 8.71 -13.68
CA MET A 157 -1.22 8.09 -12.95
C MET A 157 -0.91 8.03 -11.45
N THR A 158 0.23 7.43 -11.07
CA THR A 158 0.67 7.34 -9.68
C THR A 158 0.76 8.72 -9.04
N ARG A 159 1.37 9.69 -9.73
CA ARG A 159 1.48 11.08 -9.25
C ARG A 159 0.11 11.70 -8.94
N GLN A 160 -0.88 11.49 -9.80
CA GLN A 160 -2.23 12.02 -9.59
C GLN A 160 -3.01 11.26 -8.52
N LEU A 161 -2.82 9.95 -8.40
CA LEU A 161 -3.47 9.14 -7.37
C LEU A 161 -2.97 9.51 -5.97
N LEU A 162 -1.66 9.71 -5.78
CA LEU A 162 -1.11 10.15 -4.50
C LEU A 162 -1.61 11.56 -4.13
N ALA A 163 -1.69 12.47 -5.10
CA ALA A 163 -2.28 13.81 -4.89
C ALA A 163 -3.76 13.72 -4.51
N ALA A 164 -4.55 12.89 -5.20
CA ALA A 164 -5.96 12.70 -4.91
C ALA A 164 -6.20 12.07 -3.53
N MET A 165 -5.37 11.10 -3.13
CA MET A 165 -5.41 10.51 -1.80
C MET A 165 -5.14 11.57 -0.73
N ARG A 166 -4.06 12.35 -0.88
CA ARG A 166 -3.74 13.46 0.02
C ARG A 166 -4.92 14.42 0.15
N ASP A 167 -5.42 14.92 -0.97
CA ASP A 167 -6.48 15.94 -0.98
C ASP A 167 -7.74 15.42 -0.30
N GLU A 168 -8.14 14.17 -0.57
CA GLU A 168 -9.35 13.63 0.00
C GLU A 168 -9.22 13.38 1.50
N VAL A 169 -8.11 12.78 1.95
CA VAL A 169 -7.85 12.57 3.39
C VAL A 169 -7.79 13.91 4.12
N GLN A 170 -7.01 14.87 3.63
CA GLN A 170 -6.85 16.15 4.30
C GLN A 170 -8.13 17.00 4.27
N SER A 171 -8.94 16.90 3.21
CA SER A 171 -10.24 17.60 3.14
C SER A 171 -11.24 17.10 4.20
N SER A 172 -11.07 15.86 4.67
CA SER A 172 -11.84 15.31 5.81
C SER A 172 -11.30 15.72 7.18
N GLY A 173 -10.26 16.57 7.23
CA GLY A 173 -9.63 17.01 8.48
C GLY A 173 -8.68 15.99 9.11
N VAL A 174 -8.33 14.93 8.38
CA VAL A 174 -7.48 13.84 8.86
C VAL A 174 -6.03 14.04 8.38
N ARG A 175 -5.05 13.64 9.19
CA ARG A 175 -3.63 13.70 8.79
C ARG A 175 -3.30 12.55 7.85
N PHE A 176 -2.45 12.83 6.84
CA PHE A 176 -2.06 11.85 5.83
C PHE A 176 -0.55 11.69 5.78
N GLY A 177 -0.08 10.45 5.64
CA GLY A 177 1.31 10.12 5.37
C GLY A 177 1.48 8.97 4.38
N VAL A 178 2.63 8.95 3.70
CA VAL A 178 3.01 7.88 2.77
C VAL A 178 4.29 7.19 3.23
N VAL A 179 4.25 5.87 3.28
CA VAL A 179 5.41 5.03 3.54
C VAL A 179 5.86 4.47 2.21
N VAL A 180 7.07 4.80 1.77
CA VAL A 180 7.66 4.23 0.56
C VAL A 180 8.39 2.94 0.96
N MET A 181 7.79 1.80 0.59
CA MET A 181 8.31 0.46 0.84
C MET A 181 9.10 -0.01 -0.40
N PRO A 182 10.40 -0.30 -0.28
CA PRO A 182 11.20 -0.83 -1.38
C PRO A 182 10.90 -2.31 -1.64
N SER A 183 11.20 -2.79 -2.85
CA SER A 183 11.30 -4.21 -3.15
C SER A 183 12.65 -4.79 -2.72
N ARG A 184 12.69 -6.11 -2.50
CA ARG A 184 13.94 -6.83 -2.23
C ARG A 184 14.97 -6.65 -3.36
N ASP A 185 14.51 -6.69 -4.60
CA ASP A 185 15.38 -6.60 -5.77
C ASP A 185 16.01 -5.19 -5.90
N GLU A 186 15.25 -4.13 -5.59
CA GLU A 186 15.78 -2.76 -5.49
C GLU A 186 16.87 -2.66 -4.41
N LEU A 187 16.66 -3.28 -3.24
CA LEU A 187 17.64 -3.28 -2.16
C LEU A 187 18.91 -4.07 -2.52
N LEU A 188 18.77 -5.23 -3.18
CA LEU A 188 19.89 -6.05 -3.64
C LEU A 188 20.71 -5.35 -4.72
N ALA A 189 20.03 -4.75 -5.70
CA ALA A 189 20.68 -4.08 -6.82
C ALA A 189 21.22 -2.69 -6.42
N GLY A 190 20.76 -2.13 -5.30
CA GLY A 190 20.97 -0.72 -4.96
C GLY A 190 20.24 0.23 -5.91
N ASP A 191 19.18 -0.25 -6.58
CA ASP A 191 18.37 0.56 -7.48
C ASP A 191 17.38 1.39 -6.67
N ARG A 192 17.52 2.72 -6.74
CA ARG A 192 16.65 3.66 -6.04
C ARG A 192 15.74 4.43 -6.98
N ARG A 193 15.67 4.08 -8.26
CA ARG A 193 14.98 4.90 -9.27
C ARG A 193 13.49 5.10 -8.93
N LEU A 194 12.75 4.02 -8.67
CA LEU A 194 11.32 4.11 -8.36
C LEU A 194 11.05 4.64 -6.95
N ILE A 195 11.93 4.31 -6.00
CA ILE A 195 11.91 4.85 -4.63
C ILE A 195 12.03 6.38 -4.65
N GLU A 196 13.06 6.92 -5.30
CA GLU A 196 13.27 8.36 -5.43
C GLU A 196 12.14 9.03 -6.22
N LEU A 197 11.57 8.34 -7.21
CA LEU A 197 10.43 8.86 -7.97
C LEU A 197 9.19 9.02 -7.08
N ALA A 198 8.83 8.00 -6.29
CA ALA A 198 7.71 8.08 -5.35
C ALA A 198 7.94 9.18 -4.28
N ILE A 199 9.16 9.28 -3.76
CA ILE A 199 9.57 10.35 -2.83
C ILE A 199 9.44 11.73 -3.50
N SER A 200 9.85 11.86 -4.76
CA SER A 200 9.76 13.13 -5.50
C SER A 200 8.31 13.61 -5.61
N TYR A 201 7.35 12.72 -5.83
CA TYR A 201 5.93 13.06 -5.84
C TYR A 201 5.44 13.45 -4.45
N CYS A 202 5.87 12.75 -3.40
CA CYS A 202 5.51 13.14 -2.03
C CYS A 202 6.03 14.55 -1.70
N ARG A 203 7.28 14.87 -2.07
CA ARG A 203 7.88 16.20 -1.88
C ARG A 203 7.18 17.28 -2.68
N GLU A 204 6.91 17.02 -3.96
CA GLU A 204 6.19 17.95 -4.84
C GLU A 204 4.84 18.36 -4.24
N TRP A 205 4.14 17.40 -3.65
CA TRP A 205 2.81 17.58 -3.10
C TRP A 205 2.78 17.91 -1.61
N GLY A 206 3.92 18.08 -0.95
CA GLY A 206 4.01 18.35 0.49
C GLY A 206 3.41 17.24 1.36
N ILE A 207 3.42 16.00 0.87
CA ILE A 207 2.95 14.82 1.60
C ILE A 207 4.02 14.42 2.62
N THR A 208 3.64 14.31 3.89
CA THR A 208 4.49 13.73 4.93
C THR A 208 4.83 12.29 4.58
N HIS A 209 6.11 11.92 4.52
CA HIS A 209 6.51 10.61 4.03
C HIS A 209 7.76 10.06 4.73
N VAL A 210 7.95 8.74 4.63
CA VAL A 210 9.15 8.04 5.08
C VAL A 210 9.65 7.07 4.00
N ASP A 211 10.97 7.05 3.82
CA ASP A 211 11.67 6.13 2.92
C ASP A 211 12.21 4.94 3.72
N LEU A 212 11.58 3.77 3.60
CA LEU A 212 12.00 2.58 4.33
C LEU A 212 13.29 1.97 3.78
N SER A 213 13.70 2.30 2.55
CA SER A 213 14.94 1.76 1.97
C SER A 213 16.21 2.20 2.69
N GLN A 214 16.13 3.28 3.48
CA GLN A 214 17.26 3.73 4.31
C GLN A 214 17.50 2.77 5.49
N GLY A 215 16.44 2.18 6.02
CA GLY A 215 16.49 1.26 7.15
C GLY A 215 16.51 -0.21 6.75
N LEU A 216 15.74 -0.60 5.74
CA LEU A 216 15.58 -1.98 5.30
C LEU A 216 16.77 -2.48 4.46
N ARG A 217 16.96 -3.78 4.47
CA ARG A 217 17.95 -4.53 3.70
C ARG A 217 17.29 -5.75 3.06
N SER A 218 17.95 -6.33 2.08
CA SER A 218 17.44 -7.51 1.37
C SER A 218 17.17 -8.71 2.26
N GLU A 219 17.86 -8.84 3.39
CA GLU A 219 17.70 -9.92 4.37
C GLU A 219 16.44 -9.76 5.23
N ASP A 220 15.80 -8.59 5.20
CA ASP A 220 14.52 -8.36 5.87
C ASP A 220 13.35 -9.02 5.09
N TYR A 221 13.62 -9.56 3.90
CA TYR A 221 12.69 -10.25 3.02
C TYR A 221 13.08 -11.72 2.88
N PHE A 222 12.12 -12.59 2.60
CA PHE A 222 12.43 -13.99 2.28
C PHE A 222 13.24 -14.08 0.98
N GLU A 223 14.05 -15.15 0.83
CA GLU A 223 14.96 -15.28 -0.31
C GLU A 223 14.24 -15.50 -1.65
N HIS A 224 13.09 -16.19 -1.61
CA HIS A 224 12.31 -16.57 -2.79
C HIS A 224 10.86 -16.07 -2.71
N ASP A 225 10.61 -15.08 -1.86
CA ASP A 225 9.31 -14.44 -1.70
C ASP A 225 9.51 -12.92 -1.64
N VAL A 226 8.57 -12.18 -2.21
CA VAL A 226 8.58 -10.72 -2.18
C VAL A 226 8.24 -10.18 -0.78
N HIS A 227 7.68 -11.01 0.12
CA HIS A 227 7.23 -10.59 1.43
C HIS A 227 8.32 -10.59 2.51
N LEU A 228 8.02 -9.89 3.60
CA LEU A 228 8.93 -9.68 4.73
C LEU A 228 9.08 -10.96 5.56
N THR A 229 10.28 -11.15 6.12
CA THR A 229 10.47 -12.12 7.21
C THR A 229 9.84 -11.59 8.50
N ARG A 230 9.71 -12.44 9.53
CA ARG A 230 9.31 -12.00 10.88
C ARG A 230 10.20 -10.85 11.39
N ASP A 231 11.51 -10.93 11.20
CA ASP A 231 12.44 -9.88 11.62
C ASP A 231 12.25 -8.60 10.78
N GLY A 232 11.94 -8.76 9.48
CA GLY A 232 11.53 -7.66 8.61
C GLY A 232 10.30 -6.93 9.13
N HIS A 233 9.26 -7.64 9.57
CA HIS A 233 8.08 -7.02 10.19
C HIS A 233 8.43 -6.23 11.45
N VAL A 234 9.27 -6.79 12.33
CA VAL A 234 9.73 -6.12 13.56
C VAL A 234 10.44 -4.79 13.23
N LYS A 235 11.25 -4.80 12.15
CA LYS A 235 12.04 -3.66 11.70
C LYS A 235 11.17 -2.59 11.01
N VAL A 236 10.24 -3.00 10.15
CA VAL A 236 9.23 -2.09 9.57
C VAL A 236 8.43 -1.43 10.69
N ALA A 237 7.94 -2.19 11.66
CA ALA A 237 7.22 -1.63 12.81
C ALA A 237 8.07 -0.61 13.59
N GLN A 238 9.37 -0.83 13.73
CA GLN A 238 10.28 0.11 14.40
C GLN A 238 10.45 1.42 13.61
N LEU A 239 10.64 1.32 12.29
CA LEU A 239 10.79 2.48 11.41
C LEU A 239 9.50 3.31 11.36
N LEU A 240 8.35 2.63 11.23
CA LEU A 240 7.04 3.28 11.24
C LEU A 240 6.73 3.93 12.57
N ARG A 241 7.08 3.29 13.69
CA ARG A 241 6.93 3.89 15.03
C ARG A 241 7.69 5.21 15.13
N ALA A 242 8.96 5.23 14.71
CA ALA A 242 9.79 6.43 14.77
C ALA A 242 9.21 7.56 13.90
N PHE A 243 8.78 7.23 12.68
CA PHE A 243 8.11 8.17 11.78
C PHE A 243 6.82 8.73 12.39
N LEU A 244 5.96 7.85 12.92
CA LEU A 244 4.66 8.25 13.45
C LEU A 244 4.79 9.17 14.67
N LEU A 245 5.69 8.86 15.60
CA LEU A 245 5.94 9.69 16.78
C LEU A 245 6.53 11.06 16.43
N ALA A 246 7.37 11.13 15.38
CA ALA A 246 7.97 12.39 14.93
C ALA A 246 6.95 13.29 14.22
N GLU A 247 6.13 12.71 13.33
CA GLU A 247 5.33 13.49 12.39
C GLU A 247 3.86 13.66 12.81
N PHE A 248 3.34 12.80 13.70
CA PHE A 248 1.96 12.83 14.17
C PHE A 248 1.82 12.76 15.71
N PRO A 249 2.62 13.51 16.50
CA PRO A 249 2.62 13.38 17.96
C PRO A 249 1.27 13.74 18.61
N ARG A 250 0.55 14.70 18.02
CA ARG A 250 -0.76 15.15 18.55
C ARG A 250 -1.83 14.10 18.37
N GLU A 251 -1.83 13.43 17.22
CA GLU A 251 -2.77 12.39 16.83
C GLU A 251 -2.50 11.08 17.59
N LEU A 252 -1.28 10.90 18.09
CA LEU A 252 -0.89 9.79 18.98
C LEU A 252 -1.01 10.11 20.47
N GLY A 253 -1.24 11.37 20.84
CA GLY A 253 -1.42 11.79 22.23
C GLY A 253 -0.14 11.99 23.01
N THR A 254 0.99 12.19 22.33
CA THR A 254 2.29 12.47 22.95
C THR A 254 2.55 13.96 23.12
N SER A 255 1.73 14.84 22.55
CA SER A 255 1.84 16.27 22.82
C SER A 255 1.33 16.59 24.22
N SER A 256 2.26 16.80 25.16
CA SER A 256 1.97 17.60 26.35
C SER A 256 1.44 18.95 25.88
N GLU A 257 0.19 19.29 26.23
CA GLU A 257 -0.15 20.68 26.42
C GLU A 257 0.74 21.20 27.55
N THR A 258 1.92 21.71 27.18
CA THR A 258 2.58 22.71 28.01
C THR A 258 1.61 23.88 28.02
N SER A 259 0.80 23.90 29.06
CA SER A 259 0.27 25.10 29.69
C SER A 259 1.35 26.18 29.60
N ALA A 260 1.28 27.02 28.57
CA ALA A 260 1.85 28.35 28.59
C ALA A 260 0.95 29.18 29.51
N ALA A 261 1.08 28.90 30.80
CA ALA A 261 0.78 29.83 31.86
C ALA A 261 2.08 30.60 32.09
N GLU A 262 2.22 31.73 31.41
CA GLU A 262 2.98 32.91 31.83
C GLU A 262 2.39 34.15 31.15
#